data_AF-A0A059LCZ5-F1
#
_entry.id   AF-A0A059LCZ5-F1
#
_cell.length_a   1.000
_cell.length_b   1.000
_cell.length_c   1.000
_cell.angle_alpha   90.00
_cell.angle_beta   90.00
_cell.angle_gamma   90.00
#
_symmetry.space_group_name_H-M   'P 1'
#
loop_
_entity.id
_entity.type
_entity.pdbx_description
1 polymer ?
#
loop_
_entity_poly.entity_id
_entity_poly.type
_entity_poly.pdbx_seq_one_letter_code
_entity_poly.pdbx_strand_id
1 'polypeptide(L)'
;VLDEIQMIGDQARGWAWTRALLGAPASEIHLCGDGSALGLVAQLAQVCGDAFEVHRYQRFGKLAVEEAALETRGGYKCLAPGDCVVAFSRRDIYDIKALIETSTAYKACVVYGALPPETRRAQARLFNDPDSDYKLLVASDAVGMGLNLNIARMVFHSLRKWSPGTGLAPVPSTQIKQIAGRAGRRSSDYAARGRATCVLAEDVPVLQAALAEVFTEQDTPQAGLFPEFEHLELFAGKQPDLPFDQLLQDFALAAKLDSNFFLCNQESVMGAAALLSHLPLSLKDRYNFCLAPASTRDPRIAAALLRFAAR
;
A
#
# COMPACT_ATOMS: atom_id res chain seq x y z
N VAL A 1 4.39 -19.17 1.17
CA VAL A 1 4.89 -17.91 1.77
C VAL A 1 3.92 -16.80 1.41
N LEU A 2 3.33 -16.15 2.41
CA LEU A 2 2.52 -14.94 2.23
C LEU A 2 3.29 -13.77 2.84
N ASP A 3 3.62 -12.79 2.00
CA ASP A 3 4.34 -11.59 2.41
C ASP A 3 3.36 -10.49 2.81
N GLU A 4 3.79 -9.62 3.71
CA GLU A 4 3.05 -8.47 4.24
C GLU A 4 1.66 -8.87 4.77
N ILE A 5 1.59 -9.89 5.63
CA ILE A 5 0.34 -10.51 6.10
C ILE A 5 -0.64 -9.53 6.75
N GLN A 6 -0.17 -8.42 7.32
CA GLN A 6 -1.03 -7.35 7.85
C GLN A 6 -1.97 -6.74 6.80
N MET A 7 -1.67 -6.91 5.51
CA MET A 7 -2.56 -6.56 4.40
C MET A 7 -3.88 -7.34 4.41
N ILE A 8 -4.02 -8.40 5.20
CA ILE A 8 -5.29 -9.11 5.44
C ILE A 8 -6.39 -8.19 5.98
N GLY A 9 -6.01 -7.10 6.68
CA GLY A 9 -6.93 -6.06 7.15
C GLY A 9 -7.20 -4.93 6.17
N ASP A 10 -6.63 -4.95 4.96
CA ASP A 10 -6.86 -3.91 3.95
C ASP A 10 -8.32 -3.89 3.51
N GLN A 11 -8.95 -2.72 3.62
CA GLN A 11 -10.38 -2.55 3.38
C GLN A 11 -10.82 -2.93 1.96
N ALA A 12 -9.95 -2.89 0.96
CA ALA A 12 -10.31 -3.22 -0.43
C ALA A 12 -9.71 -4.56 -0.89
N ARG A 13 -8.54 -4.93 -0.36
CA ARG A 13 -7.72 -6.04 -0.90
C ARG A 13 -7.51 -7.19 0.09
N GLY A 14 -7.91 -7.03 1.35
CA GLY A 14 -7.65 -8.01 2.41
C GLY A 14 -8.15 -9.41 2.08
N TRP A 15 -9.25 -9.51 1.33
CA TRP A 15 -9.82 -10.77 0.86
C TRP A 15 -8.83 -11.69 0.13
N ALA A 16 -7.87 -11.13 -0.61
CA ALA A 16 -6.88 -11.92 -1.32
C ALA A 16 -5.92 -12.64 -0.36
N TRP A 17 -5.53 -11.99 0.74
CA TRP A 17 -4.71 -12.60 1.79
C TRP A 17 -5.51 -13.63 2.58
N THR A 18 -6.76 -13.33 2.93
CA THR A 18 -7.64 -14.28 3.62
C THR A 18 -7.82 -15.56 2.81
N ARG A 19 -8.10 -15.42 1.50
CA ARG A 19 -8.23 -16.54 0.57
C ARG A 19 -6.95 -17.35 0.47
N ALA A 20 -5.79 -16.69 0.39
CA ALA A 20 -4.52 -17.37 0.30
C ALA A 20 -4.13 -18.07 1.61
N LEU A 21 -4.43 -17.46 2.76
CA LEU A 21 -4.14 -18.02 4.09
C LEU A 21 -4.99 -19.27 4.36
N LEU A 22 -6.30 -19.20 4.11
CA LEU A 22 -7.24 -20.28 4.43
C LEU A 22 -7.34 -21.34 3.32
N GLY A 23 -6.98 -21.00 2.09
CA GLY A 23 -7.21 -21.84 0.91
C GLY A 23 -5.96 -22.38 0.22
N ALA A 24 -4.76 -22.01 0.66
CA ALA A 24 -3.54 -22.54 0.04
C ALA A 24 -3.34 -24.03 0.37
N PRO A 25 -3.25 -24.92 -0.62
CA PRO A 25 -3.00 -26.35 -0.39
C PRO A 25 -1.51 -26.57 -0.10
N ALA A 26 -1.06 -26.20 1.09
CA ALA A 26 0.33 -26.31 1.51
C ALA A 26 0.44 -26.99 2.88
N SER A 27 1.49 -27.80 3.07
CA SER A 27 1.79 -28.41 4.37
C SER A 27 2.31 -27.40 5.40
N GLU A 28 2.89 -26.30 4.94
CA GLU A 28 3.42 -25.24 5.77
C GLU A 28 3.21 -23.88 5.07
N ILE A 29 2.65 -22.92 5.81
CA ILE A 29 2.39 -21.57 5.32
C ILE A 29 3.22 -20.58 6.14
N HIS A 30 4.35 -20.16 5.58
CA HIS A 30 5.13 -19.07 6.19
C HIS A 30 4.46 -17.72 5.95
N LEU A 31 4.24 -16.97 7.02
CA LEU A 31 3.68 -15.63 7.01
C LEU A 31 4.77 -14.63 7.39
N CYS A 32 4.96 -13.60 6.57
CA CYS A 32 5.89 -12.52 6.81
C CYS A 32 5.10 -11.21 6.94
N GLY A 33 5.40 -10.40 7.94
CA GLY A 33 4.74 -9.11 8.15
C GLY A 33 5.16 -8.48 9.46
N ASP A 34 4.49 -7.40 9.82
CA ASP A 34 4.66 -6.79 11.13
C ASP A 34 3.83 -7.50 12.22
N GLY A 35 3.92 -7.03 13.46
CA GLY A 35 3.25 -7.65 14.61
C GLY A 35 1.74 -7.40 14.69
N SER A 36 1.17 -6.51 13.86
CA SER A 36 -0.23 -6.05 13.97
C SER A 36 -1.25 -7.16 13.76
N ALA A 37 -0.91 -8.14 12.92
CA ALA A 37 -1.80 -9.23 12.52
C ALA A 37 -1.64 -10.50 13.35
N LEU A 38 -0.73 -10.50 14.33
CA LEU A 38 -0.39 -11.72 15.07
C LEU A 38 -1.60 -12.32 15.79
N GLY A 39 -2.39 -11.49 16.47
CA GLY A 39 -3.57 -11.93 17.21
C GLY A 39 -4.63 -12.54 16.29
N LEU A 40 -4.93 -11.87 15.18
CA LEU A 40 -5.88 -12.36 14.18
C LEU A 40 -5.42 -13.67 13.55
N VAL A 41 -4.16 -13.77 13.13
CA VAL A 41 -3.63 -14.99 12.51
C VAL A 41 -3.64 -16.16 13.50
N ALA A 42 -3.27 -15.93 14.76
CA ALA A 42 -3.32 -16.96 15.80
C ALA A 42 -4.75 -17.48 16.02
N GLN A 43 -5.74 -16.58 16.03
CA GLN A 43 -7.15 -16.95 16.15
C GLN A 43 -7.63 -17.76 14.93
N LEU A 44 -7.27 -17.34 13.71
CA LEU A 44 -7.61 -18.07 12.50
C LEU A 44 -6.99 -19.47 12.47
N ALA A 45 -5.71 -19.60 12.83
CA ALA A 45 -5.04 -20.89 12.93
C ALA A 45 -5.73 -21.81 13.95
N GLN A 46 -6.13 -21.26 15.10
CA GLN A 46 -6.87 -22.02 16.11
C GLN A 46 -8.23 -22.54 15.59
N VAL A 47 -8.97 -21.72 14.84
CA VAL A 47 -10.26 -22.12 14.24
C VAL A 47 -10.07 -23.22 13.19
N CYS A 48 -8.99 -23.16 12.42
CA CYS A 48 -8.64 -24.19 11.43
C CYS A 48 -8.08 -25.48 12.07
N GLY A 49 -7.67 -25.43 13.35
CA GLY A 49 -7.02 -26.55 14.04
C GLY A 49 -5.55 -26.73 13.64
N ASP A 50 -4.93 -25.68 13.10
CA ASP A 50 -3.54 -25.69 12.64
C ASP A 50 -2.55 -25.40 13.77
N ALA A 51 -1.33 -25.94 13.64
CA ALA A 51 -0.23 -25.57 14.51
C ALA A 51 0.27 -24.16 14.16
N PHE A 52 0.58 -23.34 15.17
CA PHE A 52 1.01 -21.96 14.98
C PHE A 52 2.32 -21.69 15.72
N GLU A 53 3.34 -21.25 14.99
CA GLU A 53 4.67 -20.90 15.52
C GLU A 53 5.03 -19.45 15.16
N VAL A 54 5.58 -18.71 16.13
CA VAL A 54 5.90 -17.29 15.97
C VAL A 54 7.40 -17.06 16.08
N HIS A 55 8.00 -16.55 15.00
CA HIS A 55 9.41 -16.14 14.98
C HIS A 55 9.50 -14.62 14.98
N ARG A 56 10.09 -14.04 16.03
CA ARG A 56 10.26 -12.59 16.15
C ARG A 56 11.63 -12.15 15.64
N TYR A 57 11.64 -11.20 14.72
CA TYR A 57 12.86 -10.65 14.12
C TYR A 57 13.07 -9.20 14.54
N GLN A 58 14.33 -8.85 14.81
CA GLN A 58 14.73 -7.47 15.03
C GLN A 58 15.34 -6.89 13.75
N ARG A 59 15.29 -5.57 13.63
CA ARG A 59 15.90 -4.85 12.52
C ARG A 59 17.41 -5.08 12.51
N PHE A 60 17.98 -5.42 11.35
CA PHE A 60 19.42 -5.70 11.20
C PHE A 60 20.34 -4.50 11.49
N GLY A 61 19.85 -3.26 11.33
CA GLY A 61 20.62 -2.03 11.52
C GLY A 61 19.83 -1.00 12.32
N LYS A 62 20.51 -0.02 12.91
CA LYS A 62 19.84 1.07 13.66
C LYS A 62 19.24 2.11 12.71
N LEU A 63 18.12 2.69 13.12
CA LEU A 63 17.52 3.88 12.52
C LEU A 63 17.55 5.00 13.53
N ALA A 64 18.16 6.12 13.16
CA ALA A 64 18.18 7.33 13.98
C ALA A 64 17.27 8.38 13.37
N VAL A 65 16.43 9.01 14.19
CA VAL A 65 15.69 10.22 13.78
C VAL A 65 16.59 11.42 14.03
N GLU A 66 16.81 12.25 13.02
CA GLU A 66 17.57 13.49 13.19
C GLU A 66 16.73 14.51 13.96
N GLU A 67 17.31 15.15 14.97
CA GLU A 67 16.62 16.17 15.80
C GLU A 67 16.27 17.43 15.01
N ALA A 68 17.17 17.85 14.11
CA ALA A 68 16.97 19.02 13.28
C ALA A 68 16.21 18.63 11.99
N ALA A 69 15.13 19.34 11.69
CA ALA A 69 14.47 19.26 10.38
C ALA A 69 15.34 19.87 9.27
N LEU A 70 14.91 19.73 8.02
CA LEU A 70 15.60 20.38 6.90
C LEU A 70 15.38 21.89 6.91
N GLU A 71 14.20 22.38 7.29
CA GLU A 71 13.90 23.83 7.28
C GLU A 71 14.90 24.64 8.12
N THR A 72 15.34 24.11 9.26
CA THR A 72 16.30 24.75 10.16
C THR A 72 17.75 24.68 9.66
N ARG A 73 18.02 23.88 8.62
CA ARG A 73 19.35 23.62 8.04
C ARG A 73 19.50 24.13 6.60
N GLY A 74 18.55 24.91 6.10
CA GLY A 74 18.58 25.47 4.74
C GLY A 74 17.65 24.77 3.74
N GLY A 75 16.67 24.01 4.22
CA GLY A 75 15.65 23.33 3.42
C GLY A 75 16.25 22.26 2.51
N TYR A 76 15.76 22.16 1.27
CA TYR A 76 16.24 21.17 0.30
C TYR A 76 17.72 21.33 -0.09
N LYS A 77 18.35 22.47 0.19
CA LYS A 77 19.78 22.69 -0.10
C LYS A 77 20.72 21.82 0.74
N CYS A 78 20.24 21.30 1.87
CA CYS A 78 21.03 20.42 2.75
C CYS A 78 20.83 18.93 2.46
N LEU A 79 20.18 18.59 1.34
CA LEU A 79 20.12 17.21 0.87
C LEU A 79 21.49 16.71 0.43
N ALA A 80 21.73 15.43 0.65
CA ALA A 80 22.98 14.74 0.37
C ALA A 80 22.74 13.45 -0.45
N PRO A 81 23.76 12.95 -1.16
CA PRO A 81 23.65 11.68 -1.88
C PRO A 81 23.12 10.54 -1.00
N GLY A 82 22.14 9.80 -1.52
CA GLY A 82 21.44 8.74 -0.80
C GLY A 82 20.21 9.20 -0.02
N ASP A 83 19.83 10.47 -0.06
CA ASP A 83 18.58 10.96 0.51
C ASP A 83 17.37 10.59 -0.37
N CYS A 84 16.29 10.17 0.28
CA CYS A 84 15.00 9.94 -0.34
C CYS A 84 13.93 10.84 0.28
N VAL A 85 13.39 11.78 -0.50
CA VAL A 85 12.27 12.64 -0.09
C VAL A 85 10.94 11.97 -0.41
N VAL A 86 10.08 11.83 0.60
CA VAL A 86 8.77 11.20 0.46
C VAL A 86 7.67 12.24 0.46
N ALA A 87 6.83 12.21 -0.57
CA ALA A 87 5.66 13.06 -0.72
C ALA A 87 4.43 12.27 -1.17
N PHE A 88 3.24 12.68 -0.72
CA PHE A 88 2.02 11.90 -0.93
C PHE A 88 1.16 12.33 -2.12
N SER A 89 1.62 13.32 -2.90
CA SER A 89 0.95 13.74 -4.14
C SER A 89 1.93 13.74 -5.31
N ARG A 90 1.43 13.41 -6.51
CA ARG A 90 2.22 13.45 -7.74
C ARG A 90 2.73 14.86 -8.05
N ARG A 91 1.93 15.88 -7.71
CA ARG A 91 2.31 17.29 -7.89
C ARG A 91 3.53 17.62 -7.04
N ASP A 92 3.47 17.32 -5.74
CA ASP A 92 4.57 17.60 -4.83
C ASP A 92 5.84 16.86 -5.24
N ILE A 93 5.73 15.61 -5.73
CA ILE A 93 6.89 14.85 -6.23
C ILE A 93 7.63 15.59 -7.34
N TYR A 94 6.91 16.15 -8.32
CA TYR A 94 7.53 16.89 -9.42
C TYR A 94 8.00 18.28 -9.00
N ASP A 95 7.25 18.97 -8.14
CA ASP A 95 7.62 20.27 -7.60
C ASP A 95 8.90 20.18 -6.75
N ILE A 96 9.01 19.16 -5.89
CA ILE A 96 10.20 18.87 -5.10
C ILE A 96 11.37 18.49 -6.00
N LYS A 97 11.18 17.64 -7.02
CA LYS A 97 12.24 17.33 -7.98
C LYS A 97 12.79 18.59 -8.63
N ALA A 98 11.92 19.46 -9.13
CA ALA A 98 12.34 20.71 -9.77
C ALA A 98 13.09 21.63 -8.78
N LEU A 99 12.61 21.70 -7.53
CA LEU A 99 13.26 22.48 -6.48
C LEU A 99 14.66 21.95 -6.13
N ILE A 100 14.82 20.62 -6.07
CA ILE A 100 16.11 19.97 -5.83
C ILE A 100 17.09 20.27 -6.97
N GLU A 101 16.66 20.11 -8.22
CA GLU A 101 17.53 20.28 -9.39
C GLU A 101 17.89 21.74 -9.67
N THR A 102 17.11 22.69 -9.14
CA THR A 102 17.41 24.12 -9.21
C THR A 102 18.22 24.63 -8.02
N SER A 103 18.05 24.03 -6.84
CA SER A 103 18.68 24.48 -5.59
C SER A 103 19.97 23.73 -5.23
N THR A 104 20.23 22.59 -5.87
CA THR A 104 21.37 21.72 -5.61
C THR A 104 22.06 21.33 -6.91
N ALA A 105 23.29 20.82 -6.82
CA ALA A 105 24.01 20.26 -7.98
C ALA A 105 23.56 18.83 -8.34
N TYR A 106 22.63 18.24 -7.59
CA TYR A 106 22.24 16.83 -7.72
C TYR A 106 20.99 16.67 -8.60
N LYS A 107 20.94 15.56 -9.35
CA LYS A 107 19.71 15.13 -10.02
C LYS A 107 18.91 14.18 -9.15
N ALA A 108 17.59 14.20 -9.32
CA ALA A 108 16.69 13.35 -8.54
C ALA A 108 15.91 12.36 -9.42
N CYS A 109 15.92 11.08 -9.02
CA CYS A 109 15.04 10.06 -9.55
C CYS A 109 13.62 10.22 -9.00
N VAL A 110 12.62 9.67 -9.71
CA VAL A 110 11.22 9.75 -9.30
C VAL A 110 10.59 8.36 -9.24
N VAL A 111 9.93 8.03 -8.12
CA VAL A 111 9.20 6.77 -7.95
C VAL A 111 7.83 7.00 -7.31
N TYR A 112 6.74 6.75 -8.04
CA TYR A 112 5.38 6.73 -7.50
C TYR A 112 4.58 5.53 -8.02
N GLY A 113 3.49 5.17 -7.33
CA GLY A 113 2.78 3.90 -7.53
C GLY A 113 2.28 3.64 -8.95
N ALA A 114 1.81 4.67 -9.66
CA ALA A 114 1.29 4.56 -11.02
C ALA A 114 2.38 4.42 -12.11
N LEU A 115 3.68 4.48 -11.76
CA LEU A 115 4.75 4.26 -12.73
C LEU A 115 4.81 2.78 -13.16
N PRO A 116 5.01 2.51 -14.46
CA PRO A 116 5.24 1.16 -14.95
C PRO A 116 6.37 0.45 -14.18
N PRO A 117 6.28 -0.87 -13.94
CA PRO A 117 7.31 -1.61 -13.21
C PRO A 117 8.70 -1.46 -13.82
N GLU A 118 8.80 -1.41 -15.15
CA GLU A 118 10.05 -1.22 -15.88
C GLU A 118 10.67 0.15 -15.59
N THR A 119 9.88 1.21 -15.64
CA THR A 119 10.31 2.57 -15.31
C THR A 119 10.75 2.68 -13.85
N ARG A 120 10.00 2.07 -12.93
CA ARG A 120 10.37 2.02 -11.50
C ARG A 120 11.73 1.34 -11.29
N ARG A 121 11.96 0.20 -11.97
CA ARG A 121 13.25 -0.51 -11.93
C ARG A 121 14.38 0.33 -12.54
N ALA A 122 14.14 1.01 -13.65
CA ALA A 122 15.13 1.88 -14.28
C ALA A 122 15.52 3.06 -13.36
N GLN A 123 14.54 3.73 -12.75
CA GLN A 123 14.78 4.80 -11.78
C GLN A 123 15.54 4.30 -10.54
N ALA A 124 15.16 3.11 -10.02
CA ALA A 124 15.87 2.49 -8.90
C ALA A 124 17.33 2.15 -9.25
N ARG A 125 17.60 1.65 -10.47
CA ARG A 125 18.96 1.39 -10.94
C ARG A 125 19.79 2.66 -11.01
N LEU A 126 19.25 3.74 -11.60
CA LEU A 126 19.92 5.04 -11.68
C LEU A 126 20.24 5.63 -10.32
N PHE A 127 19.34 5.47 -9.33
CA PHE A 127 19.56 5.94 -7.97
C PHE A 127 20.59 5.10 -7.21
N ASN A 128 20.58 3.78 -7.41
CA ASN A 128 21.50 2.87 -6.72
C ASN A 128 22.92 2.90 -7.28
N ASP A 129 23.10 3.37 -8.51
CA ASP A 129 24.39 3.42 -9.20
C ASP A 129 25.31 4.51 -8.61
N PRO A 130 26.47 4.14 -8.00
CA PRO A 130 27.42 5.09 -7.46
C PRO A 130 28.05 6.03 -8.50
N ASP A 131 28.00 5.71 -9.79
CA ASP A 131 28.58 6.52 -10.87
C ASP A 131 27.54 7.41 -11.57
N SER A 132 26.25 7.24 -11.26
CA SER A 132 25.15 8.02 -11.83
C SER A 132 25.04 9.42 -11.23
N ASP A 133 24.70 10.43 -12.04
CA ASP A 133 24.39 11.79 -11.56
C ASP A 133 23.14 11.85 -10.65
N TYR A 134 22.30 10.82 -10.67
CA TYR A 134 21.04 10.75 -9.92
C TYR A 134 21.28 10.30 -8.49
N LYS A 135 21.73 11.25 -7.65
CA LYS A 135 22.10 10.99 -6.25
C LYS A 135 20.94 11.07 -5.25
N LEU A 136 19.79 11.58 -5.68
CA LEU A 136 18.62 11.80 -4.84
C LEU A 136 17.41 11.03 -5.38
N LEU A 137 16.47 10.71 -4.50
CA LEU A 137 15.21 10.08 -4.86
C LEU A 137 14.04 10.92 -4.33
N VAL A 138 13.04 11.19 -5.16
CA VAL A 138 11.76 11.73 -4.73
C VAL A 138 10.69 10.67 -4.98
N ALA A 139 9.93 10.31 -3.96
CA ALA A 139 9.04 9.17 -4.05
C ALA A 139 7.71 9.34 -3.32
N SER A 140 6.73 8.54 -3.71
CA SER A 140 5.52 8.32 -2.91
C SER A 140 5.71 7.18 -1.91
N ASP A 141 4.71 6.94 -1.08
CA ASP A 141 4.57 5.74 -0.24
C ASP A 141 4.80 4.40 -0.97
N ALA A 142 4.80 4.38 -2.30
CA ALA A 142 5.16 3.22 -3.10
C ALA A 142 6.59 2.68 -2.85
N VAL A 143 7.51 3.49 -2.31
CA VAL A 143 8.85 2.98 -1.92
C VAL A 143 8.81 2.14 -0.64
N GLY A 144 7.71 2.20 0.10
CA GLY A 144 7.48 1.35 1.27
C GLY A 144 7.52 -0.14 0.94
N MET A 145 7.40 -0.54 -0.34
CA MET A 145 7.33 -1.94 -0.80
C MET A 145 8.00 -2.15 -2.18
N GLY A 146 8.50 -3.37 -2.44
CA GLY A 146 8.75 -3.85 -3.81
C GLY A 146 10.00 -3.37 -4.57
N LEU A 147 10.84 -2.49 -4.00
CA LEU A 147 12.14 -2.11 -4.59
C LEU A 147 13.28 -2.22 -3.57
N ASN A 148 14.45 -2.67 -4.04
CA ASN A 148 15.70 -2.60 -3.27
C ASN A 148 16.39 -1.27 -3.62
N LEU A 149 16.44 -0.35 -2.66
CA LEU A 149 16.95 1.00 -2.83
C LEU A 149 18.08 1.26 -1.82
N ASN A 150 19.16 1.90 -2.28
CA ASN A 150 20.32 2.24 -1.48
C ASN A 150 20.12 3.59 -0.75
N ILE A 151 19.21 3.61 0.22
CA ILE A 151 18.80 4.86 0.89
C ILE A 151 19.56 5.06 2.21
N ALA A 152 20.23 6.21 2.35
CA ALA A 152 20.89 6.63 3.58
C ALA A 152 19.92 7.27 4.57
N ARG A 153 19.08 8.18 4.07
CA ARG A 153 18.19 9.01 4.89
C ARG A 153 16.83 9.17 4.22
N MET A 154 15.79 8.85 4.98
CA MET A 154 14.40 9.16 4.60
C MET A 154 14.06 10.58 5.05
N VAL A 155 13.48 11.38 4.17
CA VAL A 155 13.05 12.75 4.44
C VAL A 155 11.56 12.85 4.15
N PHE A 156 10.72 13.03 5.17
CA PHE A 156 9.29 13.24 4.98
C PHE A 156 9.02 14.69 4.59
N HIS A 157 8.46 14.91 3.40
CA HIS A 157 8.02 16.24 2.97
C HIS A 157 6.90 16.79 3.85
N SER A 158 5.96 15.90 4.20
CA SER A 158 4.85 16.14 5.11
C SER A 158 4.49 14.81 5.78
N LEU A 159 3.91 14.84 6.98
CA LEU A 159 3.27 13.67 7.61
C LEU A 159 1.75 13.67 7.46
N ARG A 160 1.23 14.35 6.44
CA ARG A 160 -0.20 14.38 6.10
C ARG A 160 -0.42 13.95 4.66
N LYS A 161 -1.48 13.17 4.44
CA LYS A 161 -1.85 12.60 3.15
C LYS A 161 -3.33 12.84 2.88
N TRP A 162 -3.68 13.04 1.61
CA TRP A 162 -5.08 13.07 1.22
C TRP A 162 -5.66 11.65 1.31
N SER A 163 -6.70 11.51 2.11
CA SER A 163 -7.49 10.30 2.27
C SER A 163 -8.89 10.52 1.71
N PRO A 164 -9.43 9.55 0.93
CA PRO A 164 -10.82 9.60 0.49
C PRO A 164 -11.77 9.80 1.67
N GLY A 165 -12.75 10.70 1.54
CA GLY A 165 -13.78 10.95 2.56
C GLY A 165 -13.39 11.91 3.68
N THR A 166 -12.13 11.93 4.10
CA THR A 166 -11.67 12.78 5.23
C THR A 166 -10.79 13.96 4.81
N GLY A 167 -10.35 14.01 3.55
CA GLY A 167 -9.42 15.04 3.08
C GLY A 167 -8.01 14.84 3.63
N LEU A 168 -7.33 15.92 4.03
CA LEU A 168 -5.96 15.86 4.51
C LEU A 168 -5.88 15.26 5.93
N ALA A 169 -5.47 14.00 6.03
CA ALA A 169 -5.37 13.24 7.27
C ALA A 169 -3.90 12.96 7.65
N PRO A 170 -3.58 12.74 8.94
CA PRO A 170 -2.26 12.26 9.36
C PRO A 170 -1.92 10.90 8.74
N VAL A 171 -0.65 10.68 8.44
CA VAL A 171 -0.15 9.39 7.96
C VAL A 171 -0.09 8.41 9.13
N PRO A 172 -0.64 7.18 9.01
CA PRO A 172 -0.58 6.19 10.08
C PRO A 172 0.85 5.81 10.46
N SER A 173 1.10 5.54 11.74
CA SER A 173 2.41 5.11 12.25
C SER A 173 2.94 3.84 11.56
N THR A 174 2.05 2.92 11.19
CA THR A 174 2.37 1.73 10.37
C THR A 174 3.06 2.11 9.07
N GLN A 175 2.46 3.04 8.34
CA GLN A 175 2.97 3.55 7.07
C GLN A 175 4.26 4.35 7.26
N ILE A 176 4.35 5.20 8.31
CA ILE A 176 5.58 5.95 8.64
C ILE A 176 6.73 4.98 8.89
N LYS A 177 6.54 3.97 9.73
CA LYS A 177 7.56 2.94 10.04
C LYS A 177 7.97 2.15 8.80
N GLN A 178 7.02 1.75 7.95
CA GLN A 178 7.31 1.02 6.72
C GLN A 178 8.18 1.84 5.76
N ILE A 179 7.89 3.13 5.62
CA ILE A 179 8.63 4.07 4.79
C ILE A 179 10.01 4.37 5.40
N ALA A 180 10.06 4.79 6.67
CA ALA A 180 11.30 5.11 7.37
C ALA A 180 12.25 3.90 7.45
N GLY A 181 11.70 2.69 7.54
CA GLY A 181 12.43 1.42 7.53
C GLY A 181 13.22 1.13 6.25
N ARG A 182 12.99 1.91 5.17
CA ARG A 182 13.72 1.78 3.91
C ARG A 182 15.13 2.40 3.96
N ALA A 183 15.40 3.33 4.86
CA ALA A 183 16.76 3.82 5.09
C ALA A 183 17.62 2.77 5.80
N GLY A 184 18.87 2.59 5.35
CA GLY A 184 19.86 1.73 6.01
C GLY A 184 19.47 0.25 6.04
N ARG A 185 18.95 -0.28 4.92
CA ARG A 185 18.71 -1.73 4.75
C ARG A 185 20.03 -2.50 4.72
N ARG A 186 20.01 -3.79 5.07
CA ARG A 186 21.21 -4.65 5.08
C ARG A 186 21.95 -4.71 3.74
N SER A 187 21.22 -4.64 2.63
CA SER A 187 21.74 -4.64 1.26
C SER A 187 22.25 -3.27 0.79
N SER A 188 22.17 -2.24 1.63
CA SER A 188 22.60 -0.88 1.33
C SER A 188 23.97 -0.61 1.93
N ASP A 189 24.75 0.26 1.30
CA ASP A 189 26.03 0.75 1.83
C ASP A 189 25.86 1.50 3.17
N TYR A 190 24.62 1.86 3.50
CA TYR A 190 24.23 2.56 4.72
C TYR A 190 23.64 1.63 5.80
N ALA A 191 23.83 0.31 5.70
CA ALA A 191 23.22 -0.70 6.57
C ALA A 191 23.31 -0.43 8.09
N ALA A 192 24.31 0.31 8.55
CA ALA A 192 24.50 0.65 9.97
C ALA A 192 24.11 2.10 10.36
N ARG A 193 23.68 2.93 9.41
CA ARG A 193 23.53 4.39 9.58
C ARG A 193 22.25 4.95 8.94
N GLY A 194 21.17 4.15 8.93
CA GLY A 194 19.88 4.61 8.44
C GLY A 194 19.40 5.83 9.24
N ARG A 195 18.95 6.87 8.54
CA ARG A 195 18.42 8.09 9.17
C ARG A 195 17.01 8.40 8.69
N ALA A 196 16.24 9.08 9.51
CA ALA A 196 14.94 9.63 9.12
C ALA A 196 14.81 11.07 9.66
N THR A 197 14.17 11.95 8.92
CA THR A 197 13.89 13.33 9.34
C THR A 197 12.70 13.88 8.55
N CYS A 198 12.29 15.10 8.86
CA CYS A 198 11.19 15.80 8.22
C CYS A 198 11.68 17.11 7.59
N VAL A 199 10.94 17.61 6.60
CA VAL A 199 11.18 18.94 6.05
C VAL A 199 10.83 20.01 7.09
N LEU A 200 9.65 19.89 7.70
CA LEU A 200 9.14 20.80 8.72
C LEU A 200 9.58 20.36 10.13
N ALA A 201 9.94 21.31 11.00
CA ALA A 201 10.36 20.98 12.38
C ALA A 201 9.21 20.46 13.24
N GLU A 202 7.99 20.95 13.00
CA GLU A 202 6.79 20.48 13.70
C GLU A 202 6.48 18.99 13.48
N ASP A 203 6.91 18.44 12.35
CA ASP A 203 6.70 17.02 12.00
C ASP A 203 7.73 16.08 12.67
N VAL A 204 8.86 16.60 13.18
CA VAL A 204 9.92 15.76 13.76
C VAL A 204 9.45 15.03 15.03
N PRO A 205 8.78 15.68 16.02
CA PRO A 205 8.22 14.99 17.18
C PRO A 205 7.19 13.91 16.80
N VAL A 206 6.39 14.16 15.75
CA VAL A 206 5.39 13.20 15.27
C VAL A 206 6.07 11.98 14.67
N LEU A 207 7.13 12.17 13.88
CA LEU A 207 7.95 11.07 13.36
C LEU A 207 8.60 10.26 14.49
N GLN A 208 9.14 10.92 15.52
CA GLN A 208 9.74 10.25 16.68
C GLN A 208 8.70 9.41 17.42
N ALA A 209 7.52 9.97 17.70
CA ALA A 209 6.42 9.26 18.35
C ALA A 209 5.97 8.05 17.51
N ALA A 210 5.76 8.24 16.21
CA ALA A 210 5.35 7.18 15.30
C ALA A 210 6.39 6.06 15.21
N LEU A 211 7.69 6.33 15.32
CA LEU A 211 8.73 5.29 15.30
C LEU A 211 8.92 4.61 16.66
N ALA A 212 8.62 5.29 17.76
CA ALA A 212 8.69 4.75 19.12
C ALA A 212 7.46 3.91 19.51
N GLU A 213 6.34 4.09 18.81
CA GLU A 213 5.12 3.32 19.04
C GLU A 213 5.38 1.82 18.93
N VAL A 214 4.86 1.03 19.87
CA VAL A 214 4.91 -0.44 19.80
C VAL A 214 3.60 -0.89 19.20
N PHE A 215 3.65 -1.60 18.06
CA PHE A 215 2.43 -2.16 17.49
C PHE A 215 1.84 -3.17 18.47
N THR A 216 0.53 -3.10 18.66
CA THR A 216 -0.17 -4.12 19.42
C THR A 216 -0.53 -5.28 18.50
N GLU A 217 -0.65 -6.48 19.05
CA GLU A 217 -1.02 -7.69 18.28
C GLU A 217 -2.47 -7.65 17.76
N GLN A 218 -3.19 -6.54 17.99
CA GLN A 218 -4.61 -6.33 17.70
C GLN A 218 -4.86 -5.15 16.75
N ASP A 219 -3.81 -4.52 16.23
CA ASP A 219 -3.94 -3.41 15.28
C ASP A 219 -4.57 -3.85 13.94
N THR A 220 -4.64 -5.16 13.68
CA THR A 220 -5.38 -5.76 12.55
C THR A 220 -6.41 -6.76 13.08
N PRO A 221 -7.61 -6.31 13.51
CA PRO A 221 -8.55 -7.12 14.28
C PRO A 221 -9.40 -8.06 13.41
N GLN A 222 -9.52 -7.80 12.11
CA GLN A 222 -10.41 -8.56 11.22
C GLN A 222 -9.76 -8.82 9.86
N ALA A 223 -10.13 -9.93 9.24
CA ALA A 223 -9.71 -10.34 7.91
C ALA A 223 -10.75 -9.97 6.85
N GLY A 224 -10.30 -9.42 5.73
CA GLY A 224 -11.20 -9.05 4.63
C GLY A 224 -11.78 -10.27 3.92
N LEU A 225 -13.02 -10.17 3.44
CA LEU A 225 -13.69 -11.16 2.61
C LEU A 225 -14.28 -10.50 1.36
N PHE A 226 -14.42 -11.28 0.30
CA PHE A 226 -15.07 -10.85 -0.92
C PHE A 226 -15.90 -12.01 -1.50
N PRO A 227 -17.11 -11.75 -2.04
CA PRO A 227 -17.93 -12.82 -2.61
C PRO A 227 -17.30 -13.44 -3.86
N GLU A 228 -17.05 -14.74 -3.80
CA GLU A 228 -16.80 -15.58 -4.99
C GLU A 228 -18.02 -15.61 -5.93
N PHE A 229 -17.79 -15.92 -7.20
CA PHE A 229 -18.82 -15.94 -8.24
C PHE A 229 -20.02 -16.82 -7.86
N GLU A 230 -19.76 -18.01 -7.34
CA GLU A 230 -20.78 -19.00 -6.99
C GLU A 230 -21.75 -18.49 -5.92
N HIS A 231 -21.27 -17.65 -4.98
CA HIS A 231 -22.15 -17.02 -3.99
C HIS A 231 -23.13 -16.04 -4.64
N LEU A 232 -22.65 -15.26 -5.61
CA LEU A 232 -23.48 -14.31 -6.33
C LEU A 232 -24.42 -15.00 -7.31
N GLU A 233 -24.00 -16.09 -7.93
CA GLU A 233 -24.85 -16.92 -8.80
C GLU A 233 -26.04 -17.49 -8.02
N LEU A 234 -25.79 -18.08 -6.85
CA LEU A 234 -26.85 -18.59 -5.96
C LEU A 234 -27.79 -17.48 -5.47
N PHE A 235 -27.26 -16.29 -5.19
CA PHE A 235 -28.04 -15.14 -4.74
C PHE A 235 -28.89 -14.56 -5.88
N ALA A 236 -28.32 -14.42 -7.08
CA ALA A 236 -29.00 -13.95 -8.28
C ALA A 236 -30.11 -14.92 -8.73
N GLY A 237 -29.93 -16.23 -8.55
CA GLY A 237 -30.97 -17.22 -8.85
C GLY A 237 -32.29 -17.00 -8.09
N LYS A 238 -32.27 -16.29 -6.96
CA LYS A 238 -33.47 -15.90 -6.20
C LYS A 238 -34.10 -14.59 -6.68
N GLN A 239 -33.35 -13.77 -7.43
CA GLN A 239 -33.73 -12.44 -7.87
C GLN A 239 -33.14 -12.15 -9.27
N PRO A 240 -33.66 -12.82 -10.33
CA PRO A 240 -33.02 -12.85 -11.64
C PRO A 240 -33.00 -11.50 -12.36
N ASP A 241 -33.94 -10.60 -12.03
CA ASP A 241 -34.09 -9.30 -12.68
C ASP A 241 -33.29 -8.17 -11.99
N LEU A 242 -32.57 -8.47 -10.91
CA LEU A 242 -31.79 -7.46 -10.19
C LEU A 242 -30.57 -7.00 -11.01
N PRO A 243 -30.38 -5.68 -11.18
CA PRO A 243 -29.12 -5.13 -11.65
C PRO A 243 -27.94 -5.59 -10.78
N PHE A 244 -26.79 -5.83 -11.38
CA PHE A 244 -25.64 -6.44 -10.70
C PHE A 244 -25.05 -5.57 -9.59
N ASP A 245 -25.08 -4.24 -9.74
CA ASP A 245 -24.69 -3.30 -8.69
C ASP A 245 -25.63 -3.38 -7.48
N GLN A 246 -26.94 -3.55 -7.71
CA GLN A 246 -27.90 -3.80 -6.63
C GLN A 246 -27.73 -5.20 -6.03
N LEU A 247 -27.45 -6.21 -6.85
CA LEU A 247 -27.16 -7.58 -6.39
C LEU A 247 -25.98 -7.60 -5.40
N LEU A 248 -24.89 -6.87 -5.70
CA LEU A 248 -23.73 -6.76 -4.82
C LEU A 248 -24.07 -6.06 -3.50
N GLN A 249 -24.87 -4.98 -3.55
CA GLN A 249 -25.32 -4.26 -2.36
C GLN A 249 -26.21 -5.14 -1.48
N ASP A 250 -27.21 -5.79 -2.07
CA ASP A 250 -28.14 -6.66 -1.36
C ASP A 250 -27.43 -7.88 -0.77
N PHE A 251 -26.46 -8.45 -1.49
CA PHE A 251 -25.60 -9.51 -0.97
C PHE A 251 -24.82 -9.02 0.26
N ALA A 252 -24.20 -7.84 0.19
CA ALA A 252 -23.44 -7.28 1.29
C ALA A 252 -24.31 -7.00 2.53
N LEU A 253 -25.57 -6.59 2.34
CA LEU A 253 -26.54 -6.38 3.43
C LEU A 253 -27.04 -7.70 4.03
N ALA A 254 -27.18 -8.74 3.21
CA ALA A 254 -27.66 -10.05 3.64
C ALA A 254 -26.57 -10.93 4.27
N ALA A 255 -25.29 -10.64 3.98
CA ALA A 255 -24.15 -11.42 4.45
C ALA A 255 -24.05 -11.38 5.99
N LYS A 256 -23.88 -12.57 6.58
CA LYS A 256 -23.59 -12.73 8.00
C LYS A 256 -22.16 -13.21 8.14
N LEU A 257 -21.36 -12.46 8.89
CA LEU A 257 -19.95 -12.74 9.11
C LEU A 257 -19.68 -12.96 10.59
N ASP A 258 -18.72 -13.84 10.89
CA ASP A 258 -18.15 -13.94 12.23
C ASP A 258 -17.35 -12.68 12.58
N SER A 259 -17.13 -12.45 13.88
CA SER A 259 -16.45 -11.25 14.40
C SER A 259 -15.05 -11.01 13.83
N ASN A 260 -14.39 -12.06 13.34
CA ASN A 260 -13.02 -12.00 12.83
C ASN A 260 -12.96 -11.55 11.37
N PHE A 261 -14.10 -11.29 10.71
CA PHE A 261 -14.14 -10.95 9.30
C PHE A 261 -14.96 -9.69 9.01
N PHE A 262 -14.64 -9.05 7.90
CA PHE A 262 -15.43 -7.95 7.32
C PHE A 262 -15.53 -8.12 5.79
N LEU A 263 -16.57 -7.55 5.17
CA LEU A 263 -16.64 -7.49 3.71
C LEU A 263 -15.79 -6.32 3.19
N CYS A 264 -14.87 -6.61 2.27
CA CYS A 264 -14.07 -5.57 1.63
C CYS A 264 -14.94 -4.56 0.87
N ASN A 265 -14.54 -3.29 0.88
CA ASN A 265 -15.14 -2.20 0.13
C ASN A 265 -15.10 -2.51 -1.37
N GLN A 266 -16.24 -2.33 -2.03
CA GLN A 266 -16.49 -2.68 -3.43
C GLN A 266 -16.62 -1.45 -4.34
N GLU A 267 -16.25 -0.24 -3.90
CA GLU A 267 -16.41 1.01 -4.67
C GLU A 267 -15.97 0.91 -6.14
N SER A 268 -14.80 0.31 -6.40
CA SER A 268 -14.29 0.15 -7.77
C SER A 268 -15.13 -0.82 -8.60
N VAL A 269 -15.54 -1.94 -8.00
CA VAL A 269 -16.40 -2.97 -8.59
C VAL A 269 -17.79 -2.39 -8.87
N MET A 270 -18.37 -1.64 -7.92
CA MET A 270 -19.65 -0.95 -8.08
C MET A 270 -19.60 0.09 -9.21
N GLY A 271 -18.51 0.86 -9.28
CA GLY A 271 -18.31 1.81 -10.38
C GLY A 271 -18.26 1.13 -11.75
N ALA A 272 -17.59 -0.03 -11.85
CA ALA A 272 -17.58 -0.83 -13.07
C ALA A 272 -18.95 -1.45 -13.37
N ALA A 273 -19.65 -1.96 -12.36
CA ALA A 273 -20.99 -2.53 -12.49
C ALA A 273 -22.00 -1.51 -13.04
N ALA A 274 -21.99 -0.29 -12.49
CA ALA A 274 -22.83 0.81 -12.96
C ALA A 274 -22.52 1.18 -14.42
N LEU A 275 -21.22 1.27 -14.77
CA LEU A 275 -20.77 1.58 -16.13
C LEU A 275 -21.23 0.52 -17.15
N LEU A 276 -21.20 -0.76 -16.77
CA LEU A 276 -21.52 -1.90 -17.64
C LEU A 276 -23.01 -2.29 -17.60
N SER A 277 -23.84 -1.61 -16.80
CA SER A 277 -25.24 -1.97 -16.52
C SER A 277 -26.08 -2.21 -17.78
N HIS A 278 -25.91 -1.38 -18.81
CA HIS A 278 -26.68 -1.43 -20.05
C HIS A 278 -26.22 -2.49 -21.08
N LEU A 279 -25.07 -3.14 -20.86
CA LEU A 279 -24.55 -4.14 -21.79
C LEU A 279 -25.21 -5.51 -21.55
N PRO A 280 -25.50 -6.30 -22.60
CA PRO A 280 -26.11 -7.62 -22.50
C PRO A 280 -25.06 -8.69 -22.12
N LEU A 281 -24.45 -8.56 -20.95
CA LEU A 281 -23.45 -9.49 -20.42
C LEU A 281 -24.11 -10.61 -19.60
N SER A 282 -23.57 -11.82 -19.71
CA SER A 282 -23.87 -12.89 -18.75
C SER A 282 -23.45 -12.47 -17.34
N LEU A 283 -24.04 -13.06 -16.30
CA LEU A 283 -23.66 -12.78 -14.91
C LEU A 283 -22.17 -13.02 -14.68
N LYS A 284 -21.62 -14.08 -15.27
CA LYS A 284 -20.21 -14.46 -15.17
C LYS A 284 -19.29 -13.45 -15.85
N ASP A 285 -19.60 -13.02 -17.07
CA ASP A 285 -18.80 -12.01 -17.75
C ASP A 285 -18.86 -10.68 -17.02
N ARG A 286 -20.04 -10.29 -16.55
CA ARG A 286 -20.22 -9.08 -15.76
C ARG A 286 -19.38 -9.11 -14.49
N TYR A 287 -19.41 -10.21 -13.74
CA TYR A 287 -18.56 -10.41 -12.57
C TYR A 287 -17.08 -10.23 -12.91
N ASN A 288 -16.60 -10.92 -13.95
CA ASN A 288 -15.19 -10.87 -14.38
C ASN A 288 -14.76 -9.45 -14.81
N PHE A 289 -15.59 -8.75 -15.60
CA PHE A 289 -15.28 -7.39 -16.03
C PHE A 289 -15.31 -6.39 -14.87
N CYS A 290 -16.21 -6.55 -13.89
CA CYS A 290 -16.26 -5.67 -12.73
C CYS A 290 -15.08 -5.87 -11.77
N LEU A 291 -14.46 -7.06 -11.77
CA LEU A 291 -13.23 -7.33 -11.03
C LEU A 291 -11.95 -6.88 -11.75
N ALA A 292 -12.04 -6.47 -13.02
CA ALA A 292 -10.89 -5.94 -13.72
C ALA A 292 -10.38 -4.68 -12.99
N PRO A 293 -9.06 -4.54 -12.74
CA PRO A 293 -8.49 -3.40 -12.04
C PRO A 293 -8.43 -2.16 -12.95
N ALA A 294 -9.60 -1.65 -13.33
CA ALA A 294 -9.79 -0.53 -14.23
C ALA A 294 -10.43 0.63 -13.47
N SER A 295 -9.70 1.74 -13.34
CA SER A 295 -10.25 2.92 -12.67
C SER A 295 -11.32 3.57 -13.55
N THR A 296 -12.57 3.50 -13.10
CA THR A 296 -13.70 4.20 -13.74
C THR A 296 -13.64 5.72 -13.58
N ARG A 297 -12.69 6.24 -12.79
CA ARG A 297 -12.43 7.68 -12.63
C ARG A 297 -11.61 8.27 -13.78
N ASP A 298 -10.83 7.47 -14.53
CA ASP A 298 -10.17 7.94 -15.76
C ASP A 298 -11.09 7.66 -16.96
N PRO A 299 -11.60 8.69 -17.66
CA PRO A 299 -12.52 8.51 -18.78
C PRO A 299 -11.98 7.62 -19.90
N ARG A 300 -10.66 7.60 -20.12
CA ARG A 300 -10.04 6.76 -21.16
C ARG A 300 -10.06 5.29 -20.76
N ILE A 301 -9.80 5.01 -19.48
CA ILE A 301 -9.86 3.63 -18.95
C ILE A 301 -11.32 3.15 -18.93
N ALA A 302 -12.25 4.00 -18.50
CA ALA A 302 -13.69 3.70 -18.54
C ALA A 302 -14.18 3.40 -19.97
N ALA A 303 -13.81 4.24 -20.95
CA ALA A 303 -14.16 4.01 -22.35
C ALA A 303 -13.54 2.72 -22.91
N ALA A 304 -12.30 2.40 -22.53
CA ALA A 304 -11.65 1.16 -22.92
C ALA A 304 -12.37 -0.08 -22.33
N LEU A 305 -12.76 -0.02 -21.05
CA LEU A 305 -13.50 -1.08 -20.38
C LEU A 305 -14.85 -1.34 -21.07
N LEU A 306 -15.62 -0.28 -21.33
CA LEU A 306 -16.87 -0.36 -22.09
C LEU A 306 -16.68 -1.02 -23.46
N ARG A 307 -15.66 -0.58 -24.20
CA ARG A 307 -15.37 -1.10 -25.54
C ARG A 307 -14.97 -2.58 -25.52
N PHE A 308 -14.28 -3.04 -24.48
CA PHE A 308 -13.89 -4.45 -24.36
C PHE A 308 -15.06 -5.33 -23.92
N ALA A 309 -15.93 -4.82 -23.04
CA ALA A 309 -17.12 -5.55 -22.61
C ALA A 309 -18.23 -5.59 -23.67
N ALA A 310 -18.26 -4.64 -24.60
CA ALA A 310 -19.24 -4.61 -25.69
C ALA A 310 -18.86 -5.50 -26.90
N ARG A 311 -17.70 -6.17 -26.86
CA ARG A 311 -17.23 -7.09 -27.90
C ARG A 311 -17.54 -8.52 -27.52
#